data_AF-A0A0K6FNV8-F1
#
_entry.id   AF-A0A0K6FNV8-F1
#
_cell.length_a   1.000
_cell.length_b   1.000
_cell.length_c   1.000
_cell.angle_alpha   90.00
_cell.angle_beta   90.00
_cell.angle_gamma   90.00
#
_symmetry.space_group_name_H-M   'P 1'
#
loop_
_entity.id
_entity.type
_entity.pdbx_description
1 polymer ?
#
loop_
_entity_poly.entity_id
_entity_poly.type
_entity_poly.pdbx_seq_one_letter_code
_entity_poly.pdbx_strand_id
1 'polypeptide(L)' 'MFKRSAYLHWYTAEGMDQMEFTEAESNLLDLVAEYQQYQDAAAVEDEEAVYEQEYEAPSEAFEGQSYADTEQEQ' A
#
# COMPACT_ATOMS: atom_id res chain seq x y z
N MET A 1 -23.11 8.40 -18.05
CA MET A 1 -24.02 7.97 -19.12
C MET A 1 -25.10 7.04 -18.57
N PHE A 2 -24.72 5.92 -17.95
CA PHE A 2 -25.66 4.97 -17.33
C PHE A 2 -26.58 5.61 -16.27
N LYS A 3 -26.05 6.43 -15.35
CA LYS A 3 -26.83 7.21 -14.35
C LYS A 3 -27.88 8.17 -14.92
N ARG A 4 -27.82 8.49 -16.22
CA ARG A 4 -28.80 9.34 -16.92
C ARG A 4 -29.67 8.54 -17.89
N SER A 5 -29.57 7.21 -17.83
CA SER A 5 -30.27 6.29 -18.72
C SER A 5 -30.08 6.59 -20.22
N ALA A 6 -28.96 7.22 -20.57
CA ALA A 6 -28.69 7.64 -21.93
C ALA A 6 -28.32 6.44 -22.80
N TYR A 7 -28.96 6.29 -23.96
CA TYR A 7 -28.70 5.26 -24.97
C TYR A 7 -28.96 3.80 -24.56
N LEU A 8 -29.57 3.54 -23.40
CA LEU A 8 -29.90 2.16 -22.94
C LEU A 8 -30.75 1.38 -23.93
N HIS A 9 -31.66 2.04 -24.65
CA HIS A 9 -32.62 1.39 -25.55
C HIS A 9 -31.97 0.54 -26.65
N TRP A 10 -30.74 0.84 -27.08
CA TRP A 10 -30.04 0.02 -28.07
C TRP A 10 -29.67 -1.36 -27.52
N TYR A 11 -29.36 -1.44 -26.24
CA TYR A 11 -28.93 -2.67 -25.59
C TYR A 11 -30.13 -3.46 -25.03
N THR A 12 -31.11 -2.76 -24.45
CA THR A 12 -32.33 -3.43 -23.95
C THR A 12 -33.20 -3.96 -25.09
N ALA A 13 -33.16 -3.35 -26.28
CA ALA A 13 -33.86 -3.86 -27.46
C ALA A 13 -33.26 -5.18 -28.00
N GLU A 14 -32.01 -5.49 -27.67
CA GLU A 14 -31.35 -6.77 -28.00
C GLU A 14 -31.57 -7.85 -26.93
N GLY A 15 -32.36 -7.56 -25.89
CA GLY A 15 -32.74 -8.52 -24.85
C GLY A 15 -31.95 -8.42 -23.55
N MET A 16 -31.07 -7.42 -23.40
CA MET A 16 -30.32 -7.18 -22.17
C MET A 16 -31.21 -6.53 -21.09
N ASP A 17 -31.11 -6.98 -19.84
CA ASP A 17 -31.83 -6.40 -18.72
C ASP A 17 -31.08 -5.19 -18.14
N GLN A 18 -31.81 -4.22 -17.60
CA GLN A 18 -31.23 -3.07 -16.89
C GLN A 18 -30.42 -3.50 -15.66
N MET A 19 -30.78 -4.61 -15.02
CA MET A 19 -30.04 -5.14 -13.86
C MET A 19 -28.62 -5.60 -14.26
N GLU A 20 -28.45 -6.16 -15.46
CA GLU A 20 -27.14 -6.61 -15.96
C GLU A 20 -26.13 -5.46 -16.10
N PHE A 21 -26.60 -4.22 -16.33
CA PHE A 21 -25.71 -3.05 -16.31
C PHE A 21 -25.18 -2.72 -14.92
N THR A 22 -25.98 -2.95 -13.88
CA THR A 22 -25.56 -2.69 -12.49
C THR A 22 -24.58 -3.77 -12.03
N GLU A 23 -24.79 -5.01 -12.46
CA GLU A 23 -23.83 -6.11 -12.25
C GLU A 23 -22.51 -5.85 -12.98
N ALA A 24 -22.56 -5.41 -14.25
CA ALA A 24 -21.36 -5.04 -14.98
C ALA A 24 -20.62 -3.84 -14.37
N GLU A 25 -21.34 -2.85 -13.82
CA GLU A 25 -20.75 -1.75 -13.06
C GLU A 25 -20.02 -2.27 -11.81
N SER A 26 -20.65 -3.15 -11.03
CA SER A 26 -20.01 -3.78 -9.86
C SER A 26 -18.75 -4.55 -10.25
N ASN A 27 -18.81 -5.40 -11.28
CA ASN A 27 -17.68 -6.20 -11.71
C ASN A 27 -16.47 -5.33 -12.12
N LEU A 28 -16.72 -4.19 -12.79
CA LEU A 28 -15.67 -3.24 -13.15
C LEU A 28 -15.10 -2.51 -11.93
N LEU A 29 -15.94 -2.14 -10.97
CA LEU A 29 -15.51 -1.51 -9.72
C LEU A 29 -14.66 -2.46 -8.88
N ASP A 30 -15.06 -3.72 -8.79
CA ASP A 30 -14.30 -4.77 -8.07
C ASP A 30 -12.91 -4.93 -8.68
N LEU A 31 -12.81 -5.01 -10.02
CA LEU A 31 -11.51 -5.06 -10.70
C LEU A 31 -10.64 -3.83 -10.41
N VAL A 32 -11.21 -2.62 -10.45
CA VAL A 32 -10.47 -1.39 -10.12
C VAL A 32 -10.00 -1.42 -8.66
N ALA A 33 -10.83 -1.89 -7.74
CA ALA A 33 -10.48 -2.01 -6.32
C ALA A 33 -9.35 -3.03 -6.10
N GLU A 34 -9.35 -4.16 -6.81
CA GLU A 34 -8.25 -5.14 -6.76
C GLU A 34 -6.92 -4.49 -7.18
N TYR A 35 -6.90 -3.77 -8.30
CA TYR A 35 -5.69 -3.07 -8.75
C TYR A 35 -5.23 -2.00 -7.77
N GLN A 36 -6.16 -1.23 -7.19
CA GLN A 36 -5.83 -0.22 -6.20
C GLN A 36 -5.23 -0.86 -4.93
N GLN A 37 -5.81 -1.99 -4.48
CA GLN A 37 -5.28 -2.72 -3.33
C GLN A 37 -3.84 -3.20 -3.57
N TYR A 38 -3.51 -3.70 -4.76
CA TYR A 38 -2.13 -4.09 -5.08
C TYR A 38 -1.18 -2.89 -5.14
N GLN A 39 -1.65 -1.76 -5.67
CA GLN A 39 -0.85 -0.52 -5.70
C GLN A 39 -0.56 -0.03 -4.28
N ASP A 40 -1.58 0.01 -3.42
CA ASP A 40 -1.46 0.50 -2.05
C ASP A 40 -0.61 -0.46 -1.21
N ALA A 41 -0.74 -1.78 -1.40
CA ALA A 41 0.11 -2.77 -0.74
C ALA A 41 1.59 -2.61 -1.10
N ALA A 42 1.91 -2.35 -2.37
CA ALA A 42 3.28 -2.09 -2.80
C ALA A 42 3.82 -0.75 -2.25
N ALA A 43 2.96 0.27 -2.12
CA ALA A 43 3.34 1.54 -1.52
C ALA A 43 3.59 1.43 0.00
N VAL A 44 2.80 0.62 0.70
CA VAL A 44 2.99 0.36 2.15
C VAL A 44 4.28 -0.42 2.40
N GLU A 45 4.61 -1.42 1.56
CA GLU A 45 5.87 -2.17 1.66
C GLU A 45 7.11 -1.26 1.49
N ASP A 46 7.04 -0.30 0.57
CA ASP A 46 8.12 0.68 0.35
C ASP A 46 8.21 1.69 1.51
N GLU A 47 7.07 2.15 2.07
CA GLU A 47 7.07 3.03 3.25
C GLU A 47 7.62 2.34 4.50
N GLU A 48 7.26 1.07 4.76
CA GLU A 48 7.71 0.31 5.92
C GLU A 48 9.23 0.02 5.86
N ALA A 49 9.77 -0.24 4.66
CA ALA A 49 11.21 -0.40 4.44
C ALA A 49 12.03 0.87 4.75
N VAL A 50 11.46 2.06 4.52
CA VAL A 50 12.12 3.33 4.85
C VAL A 50 12.21 3.52 6.37
N TYR A 51 11.17 3.15 7.12
CA TYR A 51 11.20 3.24 8.58
C TYR A 51 12.17 2.22 9.21
N GLU A 52 12.25 0.99 8.71
CA GLU A 52 13.19 -0.01 9.26
C GLU A 52 14.67 0.39 9.08
N GLN A 53 15.01 1.09 8.00
CA GLN A 53 16.38 1.54 7.73
C GLN A 53 16.86 2.68 8.66
N GLU A 54 15.94 3.48 9.22
CA GLU A 54 16.29 4.60 10.12
C GLU A 54 16.64 4.13 11.56
N TYR A 55 16.24 2.92 11.96
CA TYR A 55 16.50 2.35 13.30
C TYR A 55 17.75 1.47 13.39
N GLU A 56 18.42 1.14 12.27
CA GLU A 56 19.78 0.58 12.29
C GLU A 56 20.80 1.70 12.57
N ALA A 57 20.74 2.28 13.77
CA ALA A 57 21.81 3.14 14.27
C ALA A 57 23.11 2.32 14.41
N PRO A 58 24.27 2.83 14.00
CA PRO A 58 25.53 2.11 14.09
C PRO A 58 25.88 1.93 15.57
N SER A 59 25.74 0.70 16.08
CA SER A 59 26.07 0.35 17.46
C SER A 59 27.58 0.17 17.71
N GLU A 60 28.43 0.58 16.76
CA GLU A 60 29.88 0.43 16.84
C GLU A 60 30.58 1.77 17.08
N ALA A 61 30.64 2.23 18.34
CA ALA A 61 31.69 3.12 18.84
C ALA A 61 31.60 3.31 20.37
N PHE A 62 31.90 2.27 21.14
CA PHE A 62 32.44 2.47 22.50
C PHE A 62 33.82 1.81 22.56
N GLU A 63 34.75 2.36 21.79
CA GLU A 63 36.17 2.10 21.98
C GLU A 63 36.69 2.95 23.14
N GLY A 64 37.18 2.27 24.17
CA GLY A 64 38.37 2.72 24.90
C GLY A 64 38.18 3.86 25.89
N GLN A 65 37.76 3.53 27.11
CA GLN A 65 38.41 4.12 28.30
C GLN A 65 38.89 2.99 29.20
N SER A 66 40.10 2.48 28.94
CA SER A 66 40.84 1.72 29.93
C SER A 66 41.27 2.70 31.03
N TYR A 67 40.72 2.54 32.23
CA TYR A 67 41.23 3.21 33.43
C TYR A 67 42.60 2.61 33.75
N ALA A 68 43.63 3.13 33.10
CA ALA A 68 45.01 2.86 33.46
C ALA A 68 45.33 3.67 34.71
N ASP A 69 45.41 2.97 35.83
CA ASP A 69 46.54 3.03 36.77
C ASP A 69 47.01 4.44 37.19
N THR A 70 46.37 4.95 38.25
CA THR A 70 47.04 5.61 39.39
C THR A 70 46.14 5.23 40.57
N GLU A 71 46.55 4.48 41.58
CA GLU A 71 47.67 4.76 42.46
C GLU A 71 48.26 3.44 42.99
N GLN A 72 49.55 3.23 42.73
CA GLN A 72 50.40 2.29 43.47
C GLN A 72 50.61 2.80 44.91
N GLU A 73 50.37 1.89 45.85
CA GLU A 73 51.10 1.65 47.10
C GLU A 73 52.14 2.71 47.56
N GLN A 74 51.79 3.51 48.58
CA GLN A 74 52.29 3.43 49.97
C GLN A 74 51.92 4.68 50.78
#